data_AF-A0A2D8MJ20-F1
#
_entry.id   AF-A0A2D8MJ20-F1
#
_cell.length_a   1.000
_cell.length_b   1.000
_cell.length_c   1.000
_cell.angle_alpha   90.00
_cell.angle_beta   90.00
_cell.angle_gamma   90.00
#
_symmetry.space_group_name_H-M   'P 1'
#
loop_
_entity.id
_entity.type
_entity.pdbx_description
1 polymer ?
#
loop_
_entity_poly.entity_id
_entity_poly.type
_entity_poly.pdbx_seq_one_letter_code
_entity_poly.pdbx_strand_id
1 'polypeptide(L)'
;MVRNSWHLSLEPELTDPKTMHELQKQFATQEGEDQWMAVMHEYFHKGELNNAQRYLEMQLQSLDTELATRCLIDDPDRVSISGWEELQEAIELAEGDAITGITLAIANEADRAFEKGQVHHPYMMLGLYSDDPFAFSQADEATLIEQALAEEGPAWAGYDEDIEVFLECNGLSAINTALVHHKERHFFRDNAPEEAPKRYVEYVLACWWRALLFHRAVEKICRERPLPNNVPVLTGMVDMKPDAVSVHGVLEGQRPAPRQVEEAPQMAELLPASMITRREVEEIKEPPSGADLRKRLAQSEPEPEPEKKGLMARLFGRN
;
A
#
# COMPACT_ATOMS: atom_id res chain seq x y z
N MET A 1 -39.97 -60.35 -29.45
CA MET A 1 -39.46 -58.98 -29.32
C MET A 1 -38.77 -58.85 -27.97
N VAL A 2 -37.45 -59.04 -27.95
CA VAL A 2 -36.62 -58.93 -26.74
C VAL A 2 -36.05 -57.51 -26.72
N ARG A 3 -36.33 -56.76 -25.65
CA ARG A 3 -35.73 -55.43 -25.39
C ARG A 3 -34.44 -55.64 -24.61
N ASN A 4 -33.29 -55.30 -25.21
CA ASN A 4 -32.03 -55.17 -24.50
C ASN A 4 -31.92 -53.76 -23.91
N SER A 5 -31.83 -53.70 -22.59
CA SER A 5 -31.53 -52.52 -21.78
C SER A 5 -30.01 -52.34 -21.75
N TRP A 6 -29.50 -51.23 -22.27
CA TRP A 6 -28.11 -50.82 -22.10
C TRP A 6 -28.03 -49.94 -20.85
N HIS A 7 -27.55 -50.51 -19.74
CA HIS A 7 -27.05 -49.75 -18.61
C HIS A 7 -25.63 -49.29 -18.93
N LEU A 8 -25.49 -48.05 -19.42
CA LEU A 8 -24.23 -47.32 -19.39
C LEU A 8 -24.00 -46.90 -17.94
N SER A 9 -23.14 -47.64 -17.25
CA SER A 9 -22.55 -47.21 -15.99
C SER A 9 -21.50 -46.16 -16.36
N LEU A 10 -21.78 -44.89 -16.05
CA LEU A 10 -20.78 -43.84 -16.03
C LEU A 10 -19.92 -44.08 -14.79
N GLU A 11 -18.73 -44.62 -14.99
CA GLU A 11 -17.68 -44.59 -13.98
C GLU A 11 -17.31 -43.12 -13.73
N PRO A 12 -17.15 -42.69 -12.47
CA PRO A 12 -16.61 -41.37 -12.19
C PRO A 12 -15.15 -41.34 -12.67
N GLU A 13 -14.85 -40.41 -13.58
CA GLU A 13 -13.47 -40.01 -13.88
C GLU A 13 -12.75 -39.74 -12.56
N LEU A 14 -11.75 -40.56 -12.26
CA LEU A 14 -10.74 -40.29 -11.26
C LEU A 14 -10.16 -38.92 -11.58
N THR A 15 -10.50 -37.92 -10.76
CA THR A 15 -9.84 -36.62 -10.76
C THR A 15 -8.34 -36.83 -10.73
N ASP A 16 -7.68 -36.35 -11.79
CA ASP A 16 -6.23 -36.22 -11.91
C ASP A 16 -5.65 -35.76 -10.55
N PRO A 17 -4.61 -36.40 -9.99
CA PRO A 17 -3.98 -35.92 -8.77
C PRO A 17 -3.65 -34.44 -8.96
N LYS A 18 -4.26 -33.57 -8.14
CA LYS A 18 -4.08 -32.11 -8.12
C LYS A 18 -2.61 -31.80 -8.42
N THR A 19 -2.31 -31.45 -9.67
CA THR A 19 -0.94 -31.21 -10.08
C THR A 19 -0.50 -29.95 -9.35
N MET A 20 0.53 -30.10 -8.53
CA MET A 20 1.08 -29.03 -7.71
C MET A 20 1.44 -27.84 -8.59
N HIS A 21 0.90 -26.66 -8.27
CA HIS A 21 1.11 -25.46 -9.06
C HIS A 21 2.58 -25.03 -8.99
N GLU A 22 3.17 -24.60 -10.12
CA GLU A 22 4.60 -24.25 -10.17
C GLU A 22 4.98 -23.15 -9.17
N LEU A 23 4.12 -22.14 -8.97
CA LEU A 23 4.36 -21.13 -7.93
C LEU A 23 4.33 -21.68 -6.50
N GLN A 24 3.60 -22.76 -6.22
CA GLN A 24 3.68 -23.37 -4.89
C GLN A 24 5.06 -23.98 -4.65
N LYS A 25 5.67 -24.59 -5.68
CA LYS A 25 7.05 -25.09 -5.61
C LYS A 25 8.04 -23.96 -5.47
N GLN A 26 7.88 -22.91 -6.29
CA GLN A 26 8.76 -21.75 -6.26
C GLN A 26 8.73 -21.05 -4.89
N PHE A 27 7.54 -20.81 -4.33
CA PHE A 27 7.38 -20.09 -3.06
C PHE A 27 7.65 -20.98 -1.84
N ALA A 28 7.89 -22.28 -2.03
CA ALA A 28 8.29 -23.18 -0.95
C ALA A 28 9.57 -22.70 -0.25
N THR A 29 10.45 -22.00 -0.98
CA THR A 29 11.68 -21.38 -0.47
C THR A 29 11.57 -19.86 -0.47
N GLN A 30 12.33 -19.21 0.42
CA GLN A 30 12.42 -17.74 0.43
C GLN A 30 13.08 -17.23 -0.84
N GLU A 31 14.18 -17.86 -1.26
CA GLU A 31 14.91 -17.51 -2.48
C GLU A 31 14.02 -17.56 -3.72
N GLY A 32 13.17 -18.58 -3.85
CA GLY A 32 12.26 -18.69 -5.00
C GLY A 32 11.16 -17.62 -5.00
N GLU A 33 10.63 -17.26 -3.83
CA GLU A 33 9.71 -16.12 -3.69
C GLU A 33 10.41 -14.80 -4.04
N ASP A 34 11.61 -14.56 -3.53
CA ASP A 34 12.40 -13.35 -3.79
C ASP A 34 12.72 -13.20 -5.29
N GLN A 35 13.09 -14.29 -5.96
CA GLN A 35 13.31 -14.30 -7.42
C GLN A 35 12.04 -13.93 -8.19
N TRP A 36 10.87 -14.42 -7.76
CA TRP A 36 9.61 -14.06 -8.38
C TRP A 36 9.24 -12.59 -8.11
N MET A 37 9.42 -12.12 -6.87
CA MET A 37 9.18 -10.73 -6.50
C MET A 37 10.12 -9.78 -7.26
N ALA A 38 11.37 -10.16 -7.50
CA ALA A 38 12.31 -9.36 -8.27
C ALA A 38 11.82 -9.08 -9.70
N VAL A 39 11.18 -10.06 -10.36
CA VAL A 39 10.55 -9.86 -11.68
C VAL A 39 9.41 -8.83 -11.59
N MET A 40 8.59 -8.90 -10.55
CA MET A 40 7.51 -7.93 -10.34
C MET A 40 8.05 -6.53 -10.05
N HIS A 41 9.03 -6.40 -9.16
CA HIS A 41 9.71 -5.12 -8.91
C HIS A 41 10.30 -4.54 -10.18
N GLU A 42 10.95 -5.34 -11.03
CA GLU A 42 11.49 -4.88 -12.30
C GLU A 42 10.42 -4.27 -13.21
N TYR A 43 9.24 -4.90 -13.33
CA TYR A 43 8.14 -4.33 -14.11
C TYR A 43 7.67 -2.99 -13.56
N PHE A 44 7.56 -2.85 -12.23
CA PHE A 44 7.13 -1.60 -11.62
C PHE A 44 8.18 -0.49 -11.72
N HIS A 45 9.47 -0.82 -11.51
CA HIS A 45 10.57 0.14 -11.60
C HIS A 45 10.75 0.67 -13.02
N LYS A 46 10.47 -0.14 -14.04
CA LYS A 46 10.53 0.25 -15.45
C LYS A 46 9.23 0.87 -15.99
N GLY A 47 8.18 0.99 -15.17
CA GLY A 47 6.86 1.43 -15.62
C GLY A 47 6.18 0.47 -16.62
N GLU A 48 6.61 -0.79 -16.71
CA GLU A 48 6.06 -1.78 -17.64
C GLU A 48 4.76 -2.42 -17.10
N LEU A 49 3.79 -1.60 -16.68
CA LEU A 49 2.58 -2.07 -16.00
C LEU A 49 1.73 -3.00 -16.86
N ASN A 50 1.74 -2.85 -18.17
CA ASN A 50 1.06 -3.77 -19.09
C ASN A 50 1.70 -5.17 -19.12
N ASN A 51 3.03 -5.26 -18.96
CA ASN A 51 3.71 -6.55 -18.86
C ASN A 51 3.46 -7.18 -17.49
N ALA A 52 3.50 -6.38 -16.42
CA ALA A 52 3.14 -6.83 -15.07
C ALA A 52 1.70 -7.37 -15.03
N GLN A 53 0.74 -6.68 -15.65
CA GLN A 53 -0.63 -7.14 -15.76
C GLN A 53 -0.73 -8.49 -16.46
N ARG A 54 -0.17 -8.61 -17.67
CA ARG A 54 -0.23 -9.87 -18.44
C ARG A 54 0.40 -11.02 -17.66
N TYR A 55 1.51 -10.76 -16.98
CA TYR A 55 2.20 -11.75 -16.15
C TYR A 55 1.32 -12.19 -14.96
N LEU A 56 0.76 -11.24 -14.20
CA LEU A 56 -0.13 -11.55 -13.08
C LEU A 56 -1.42 -12.25 -13.53
N GLU A 57 -2.04 -11.83 -14.63
CA GLU A 57 -3.24 -12.46 -15.18
C GLU A 57 -2.99 -13.94 -15.46
N MET A 58 -1.88 -14.27 -16.13
CA MET A 58 -1.50 -15.64 -16.42
C MET A 58 -1.35 -16.48 -15.14
N GLN A 59 -0.69 -15.94 -14.12
CA GLN A 59 -0.45 -16.65 -12.85
C GLN A 59 -1.75 -16.79 -12.01
N LEU A 60 -2.59 -15.76 -11.98
CA LEU A 60 -3.87 -15.77 -11.28
C LEU A 60 -4.84 -16.76 -11.94
N GLN A 61 -4.88 -16.80 -13.28
CA GLN A 61 -5.71 -17.74 -14.04
C GLN A 61 -5.32 -19.19 -13.75
N SER A 62 -4.02 -19.49 -13.67
CA SER A 62 -3.54 -20.86 -13.40
C SER A 62 -3.76 -21.30 -11.95
N LEU A 63 -3.94 -20.37 -11.02
CA LEU A 63 -4.26 -20.71 -9.63
C LEU A 63 -5.68 -21.25 -9.44
N ASP A 64 -6.69 -20.82 -10.19
CA ASP A 64 -8.08 -21.29 -10.01
C ASP A 64 -8.55 -21.31 -8.53
N THR A 65 -8.53 -20.13 -7.91
CA THR A 65 -8.97 -19.90 -6.52
C THR A 65 -9.98 -18.77 -6.47
N GLU A 66 -10.80 -18.70 -5.42
CA GLU A 66 -11.83 -17.65 -5.29
C GLU A 66 -11.22 -16.24 -5.31
N LEU A 67 -10.10 -16.03 -4.62
CA LEU A 67 -9.44 -14.71 -4.62
C LEU A 67 -8.83 -14.39 -5.98
N ALA A 68 -8.22 -15.37 -6.67
CA ALA A 68 -7.69 -15.16 -8.00
C ALA A 68 -8.79 -14.83 -9.01
N THR A 69 -9.92 -15.56 -8.98
CA THR A 69 -11.10 -15.23 -9.79
C THR A 69 -11.58 -13.82 -9.50
N ARG A 70 -11.65 -13.40 -8.22
CA ARG A 70 -12.04 -12.04 -7.86
C ARG A 70 -11.10 -10.98 -8.42
N CYS A 71 -9.79 -11.22 -8.40
CA CYS A 71 -8.83 -10.30 -9.02
C CYS A 71 -9.12 -10.09 -10.51
N LEU A 72 -9.50 -11.16 -11.21
CA LEU A 72 -9.71 -11.18 -12.67
C LEU A 72 -11.11 -10.76 -13.13
N ILE A 73 -12.11 -10.73 -12.23
CA ILE A 73 -13.49 -10.29 -12.56
C ILE A 73 -13.52 -8.80 -12.90
N ASP A 74 -12.67 -8.04 -12.25
CA ASP A 74 -12.74 -6.59 -12.23
C ASP A 74 -11.94 -5.98 -13.36
N ASP A 75 -12.54 -5.03 -14.08
CA ASP A 75 -11.84 -4.23 -15.09
C ASP A 75 -10.65 -3.51 -14.45
N PRO A 76 -9.41 -3.74 -14.94
CA PRO A 76 -8.23 -3.06 -14.43
C PRO A 76 -8.32 -1.53 -14.47
N ASP A 77 -9.12 -0.97 -15.38
CA ASP A 77 -9.28 0.49 -15.55
C ASP A 77 -10.44 1.08 -14.73
N ARG A 78 -11.09 0.28 -13.88
CA ARG A 78 -12.17 0.75 -12.97
C ARG A 78 -11.68 1.67 -11.86
N VAL A 79 -10.40 1.57 -11.52
CA VAL A 79 -9.80 2.32 -10.41
C VAL A 79 -9.55 3.74 -10.88
N SER A 80 -9.98 4.71 -10.09
CA SER A 80 -9.86 6.13 -10.41
C SER A 80 -9.40 6.92 -9.20
N ILE A 81 -8.78 8.07 -9.48
CA ILE A 81 -8.33 9.02 -8.48
C ILE A 81 -9.17 10.29 -8.65
N SER A 82 -9.75 10.76 -7.56
CA SER A 82 -10.44 12.05 -7.47
C SER A 82 -9.63 13.02 -6.60
N GLY A 83 -9.88 14.33 -6.74
CA GLY A 83 -9.09 15.37 -6.10
C GLY A 83 -7.91 15.90 -6.96
N TRP A 84 -7.80 15.46 -8.21
CA TRP A 84 -6.64 15.73 -9.05
C TRP A 84 -6.62 17.15 -9.60
N GLU A 85 -7.78 17.70 -9.95
CA GLU A 85 -7.91 19.11 -10.33
C GLU A 85 -7.50 20.03 -9.18
N GLU A 86 -7.94 19.73 -7.96
CA GLU A 86 -7.56 20.46 -6.75
C GLU A 86 -6.04 20.36 -6.51
N LEU A 87 -5.42 19.22 -6.78
CA LEU A 87 -3.96 19.06 -6.73
C LEU A 87 -3.25 19.95 -7.74
N GLN A 88 -3.73 20.01 -8.98
CA GLN A 88 -3.14 20.87 -10.02
C GLN A 88 -3.21 22.35 -9.59
N GLU A 89 -4.37 22.80 -9.13
CA GLU A 89 -4.57 24.16 -8.64
C GLU A 89 -3.65 24.47 -7.44
N ALA A 90 -3.54 23.55 -6.48
CA ALA A 90 -2.68 23.71 -5.32
C ALA A 90 -1.19 23.85 -5.70
N ILE A 91 -0.71 23.10 -6.70
CA ILE A 91 0.67 23.22 -7.19
C ILE A 91 0.92 24.57 -7.87
N GLU A 92 -0.04 25.06 -8.67
CA GLU A 92 0.12 26.35 -9.36
C GLU A 92 0.04 27.55 -8.42
N LEU A 93 -0.74 27.43 -7.36
CA LEU A 93 -0.98 28.48 -6.37
C LEU A 93 -0.10 28.37 -5.13
N ALA A 94 0.78 27.37 -5.07
CA ALA A 94 1.70 27.17 -3.95
C ALA A 94 2.53 28.44 -3.71
N GLU A 95 2.47 28.96 -2.49
CA GLU A 95 3.35 30.05 -2.04
C GLU A 95 4.66 29.44 -1.51
N GLY A 96 5.80 30.06 -1.85
CA GLY A 96 7.12 29.59 -1.41
C GLY A 96 7.93 28.97 -2.54
N ASP A 97 8.70 27.92 -2.21
CA ASP A 97 9.48 27.18 -3.19
C ASP A 97 8.55 26.36 -4.10
N ALA A 98 8.93 26.26 -5.37
CA ALA A 98 8.12 25.52 -6.32
C ALA A 98 8.09 24.03 -5.97
N ILE A 99 6.91 23.41 -6.08
CA ILE A 99 6.76 21.96 -5.98
C ILE A 99 7.45 21.31 -7.18
N THR A 100 8.45 20.48 -6.91
CA THR A 100 9.27 19.78 -7.91
C THR A 100 9.18 18.26 -7.79
N GLY A 101 8.56 17.73 -6.74
CA GLY A 101 8.31 16.30 -6.55
C GLY A 101 7.00 16.00 -5.82
N ILE A 102 6.39 14.86 -6.16
CA ILE A 102 5.19 14.36 -5.47
C ILE A 102 5.39 12.88 -5.12
N THR A 103 4.95 12.51 -3.92
CA THR A 103 4.77 11.11 -3.54
C THR A 103 3.30 10.79 -3.38
N LEU A 104 2.85 9.68 -3.95
CA LEU A 104 1.53 9.11 -3.74
C LEU A 104 1.64 7.69 -3.21
N ALA A 105 0.89 7.37 -2.17
CA ALA A 105 0.78 5.99 -1.72
C ALA A 105 -0.64 5.66 -1.31
N ILE A 106 -0.94 4.36 -1.25
CA ILE A 106 -2.10 3.88 -0.48
C ILE A 106 -1.64 3.19 0.80
N ALA A 107 -2.45 3.34 1.83
CA ALA A 107 -2.27 2.74 3.15
C ALA A 107 -3.62 2.16 3.65
N ASN A 108 -3.53 1.31 4.67
CA ASN A 108 -4.69 0.81 5.39
C ASN A 108 -4.74 1.43 6.78
N GLU A 109 -5.95 1.63 7.30
CA GLU A 109 -6.10 1.97 8.72
C GLU A 109 -5.45 0.88 9.58
N ALA A 110 -4.79 1.29 10.66
CA ALA A 110 -4.17 0.37 11.60
C ALA A 110 -5.20 -0.67 12.09
N ASP A 111 -4.75 -1.90 12.23
CA ASP A 111 -5.43 -3.16 12.58
C ASP A 111 -6.44 -3.14 13.76
N ARG A 112 -6.71 -2.01 14.41
CA ARG A 112 -7.72 -1.86 15.48
C ARG A 112 -9.16 -1.86 14.97
N ALA A 113 -9.40 -1.81 13.65
CA ALA A 113 -10.72 -1.73 13.04
C ALA A 113 -11.20 -3.02 12.33
N PHE A 114 -10.68 -4.22 12.67
CA PHE A 114 -11.17 -5.49 12.09
C PHE A 114 -12.53 -5.92 12.64
N GLU A 115 -13.56 -5.10 12.41
CA GLU A 115 -14.93 -5.53 12.56
C GLU A 115 -15.29 -6.45 11.39
N LYS A 116 -15.67 -7.70 11.71
CA LYS A 116 -16.10 -8.66 10.69
C LYS A 116 -17.29 -8.10 9.90
N GLY A 117 -17.16 -8.06 8.59
CA GLY A 117 -18.22 -7.62 7.68
C GLY A 117 -18.18 -6.14 7.33
N GLN A 118 -17.18 -5.39 7.81
CA GLN A 118 -16.93 -4.03 7.31
C GLN A 118 -16.15 -4.06 6.00
N VAL A 119 -16.40 -3.06 5.17
CA VAL A 119 -15.63 -2.79 3.96
C VAL A 119 -14.41 -1.96 4.37
N HIS A 120 -13.22 -2.40 3.97
CA HIS A 120 -11.97 -1.70 4.23
C HIS A 120 -11.54 -0.89 3.02
N HIS A 121 -11.64 0.43 3.15
CA HIS A 121 -11.21 1.40 2.16
C HIS A 121 -9.72 1.72 2.37
N PRO A 122 -8.85 1.51 1.37
CA PRO A 122 -7.51 2.08 1.46
C PRO A 122 -7.62 3.61 1.35
N TYR A 123 -6.84 4.32 2.16
CA TYR A 123 -6.74 5.78 2.05
C TYR A 123 -5.47 6.15 1.27
N MET A 124 -5.49 7.32 0.63
CA MET A 124 -4.33 7.85 -0.08
C MET A 124 -3.48 8.72 0.85
N MET A 125 -2.17 8.65 0.66
CA MET A 125 -1.20 9.54 1.26
C MET A 125 -0.56 10.35 0.14
N LEU A 126 -0.49 11.67 0.34
CA LEU A 126 0.12 12.62 -0.58
C LEU A 126 1.26 13.32 0.16
N GLY A 127 2.40 13.47 -0.51
CA GLY A 127 3.47 14.36 -0.09
C GLY A 127 3.86 15.25 -1.27
N LEU A 128 3.99 16.55 -1.02
CA LEU A 128 4.45 17.54 -1.99
C LEU A 128 5.81 18.04 -1.55
N TYR A 129 6.76 18.14 -2.48
CA TYR A 129 8.14 18.47 -2.13
C TYR A 129 8.71 19.50 -3.10
N SER A 130 9.53 20.39 -2.56
CA SER A 130 10.47 21.23 -3.30
C SER A 130 11.83 20.52 -3.45
N ASP A 131 12.85 21.23 -3.97
CA ASP A 131 14.19 20.67 -4.16
C ASP A 131 15.04 20.61 -2.86
N ASP A 132 14.49 21.04 -1.72
CA ASP A 132 15.10 20.95 -0.39
C ASP A 132 14.31 19.94 0.45
N PRO A 133 14.92 18.83 0.94
CA PRO A 133 16.34 18.50 0.96
C PRO A 133 16.84 17.68 -0.25
N PHE A 134 15.96 17.31 -1.18
CA PHE A 134 16.28 16.45 -2.30
C PHE A 134 15.90 17.11 -3.64
N ALA A 135 16.84 17.16 -4.57
CA ALA A 135 16.66 17.84 -5.86
C ALA A 135 15.80 17.03 -6.86
N PHE A 136 14.49 16.93 -6.60
CA PHE A 136 13.54 16.26 -7.48
C PHE A 136 13.59 16.79 -8.91
N SER A 137 13.80 18.09 -9.11
CA SER A 137 13.86 18.70 -10.45
C SER A 137 15.00 18.16 -11.31
N GLN A 138 16.07 17.65 -10.70
CA GLN A 138 17.26 17.10 -11.37
C GLN A 138 17.33 15.57 -11.35
N ALA A 139 16.52 14.91 -10.52
CA ALA A 139 16.53 13.47 -10.38
C ALA A 139 15.85 12.78 -11.58
N ASP A 140 16.53 11.78 -12.13
CA ASP A 140 15.94 10.85 -13.08
C ASP A 140 15.10 9.77 -12.37
N GLU A 141 14.35 8.98 -13.14
CA GLU A 141 13.46 7.94 -12.60
C GLU A 141 14.21 6.91 -11.75
N ALA A 142 15.40 6.51 -12.18
CA ALA A 142 16.23 5.53 -11.47
C ALA A 142 16.67 6.08 -10.09
N THR A 143 17.09 7.33 -10.03
CA THR A 143 17.51 8.01 -8.79
C THR A 143 16.33 8.15 -7.83
N LEU A 144 15.14 8.50 -8.33
CA LEU A 144 13.92 8.59 -7.52
C LEU A 144 13.55 7.24 -6.91
N ILE A 145 13.60 6.17 -7.70
CA ILE A 145 13.31 4.81 -7.23
C ILE A 145 14.37 4.35 -6.21
N GLU A 146 15.66 4.60 -6.47
CA GLU A 146 16.74 4.26 -5.55
C GLU A 146 16.54 4.90 -4.18
N GLN A 147 16.22 6.21 -4.15
CA GLN A 147 15.95 6.93 -2.91
C GLN A 147 14.71 6.39 -2.18
N ALA A 148 13.65 6.06 -2.91
CA ALA A 148 12.43 5.49 -2.34
C ALA A 148 12.65 4.14 -1.66
N LEU A 149 13.64 3.37 -2.13
CA LEU A 149 13.98 2.03 -1.65
C LEU A 149 15.13 2.03 -0.64
N ALA A 150 15.66 3.19 -0.26
CA ALA A 150 16.76 3.28 0.70
C ALA A 150 16.36 2.73 2.08
N GLU A 151 17.24 1.92 2.69
CA GLU A 151 16.98 1.26 3.98
C GLU A 151 16.76 2.26 5.12
N GLU A 152 17.45 3.41 5.09
CA GLU A 152 17.30 4.50 6.06
C GLU A 152 16.06 5.37 5.80
N GLY A 153 15.33 5.12 4.71
CA GLY A 153 14.26 5.98 4.19
C GLY A 153 14.77 7.01 3.17
N PRO A 154 13.86 7.60 2.38
CA PRO A 154 14.24 8.60 1.39
C PRO A 154 14.68 9.91 2.05
N ALA A 155 15.61 10.63 1.40
CA ALA A 155 16.15 11.88 1.94
C ALA A 155 15.09 12.97 2.21
N TRP A 156 13.95 12.93 1.52
CA TRP A 156 12.85 13.88 1.68
C TRP A 156 11.83 13.49 2.77
N ALA A 157 12.03 12.37 3.47
CA ALA A 157 11.09 11.93 4.51
C ALA A 157 10.89 13.00 5.60
N GLY A 158 9.65 13.47 5.78
CA GLY A 158 9.29 14.49 6.77
C GLY A 158 9.56 15.94 6.34
N TYR A 159 9.85 16.17 5.05
CA TYR A 159 10.05 17.49 4.46
C TYR A 159 8.93 17.85 3.46
N ASP A 160 7.74 17.28 3.63
CA ASP A 160 6.59 17.63 2.81
C ASP A 160 6.12 19.07 3.09
N GLU A 161 5.72 19.75 2.02
CA GLU A 161 5.14 21.09 2.08
C GLU A 161 3.74 21.01 2.70
N ASP A 162 3.44 21.96 3.60
CA ASP A 162 2.17 22.02 4.33
C ASP A 162 1.04 22.58 3.45
N ILE A 163 0.62 21.77 2.47
CA ILE A 163 -0.44 22.09 1.52
C ILE A 163 -1.53 21.02 1.63
N GLU A 164 -2.72 21.44 2.08
CA GLU A 164 -3.84 20.55 2.28
C GLU A 164 -4.54 20.23 0.95
N VAL A 165 -4.29 19.03 0.41
CA VAL A 165 -5.02 18.47 -0.73
C VAL A 165 -5.55 17.08 -0.38
N PHE A 166 -6.82 16.84 -0.67
CA PHE A 166 -7.48 15.56 -0.41
C PHE A 166 -7.61 14.77 -1.71
N LEU A 167 -6.97 13.60 -1.76
CA LEU A 167 -7.11 12.64 -2.84
C LEU A 167 -7.84 11.40 -2.36
N GLU A 168 -8.65 10.82 -3.24
CA GLU A 168 -9.33 9.55 -2.96
C GLU A 168 -9.10 8.53 -4.08
N CYS A 169 -8.84 7.28 -3.69
CA CYS A 169 -8.72 6.16 -4.61
C CYS A 169 -10.00 5.32 -4.59
N ASN A 170 -10.71 5.32 -5.72
CA ASN A 170 -11.97 4.61 -5.88
C ASN A 170 -11.76 3.26 -6.56
N GLY A 171 -12.57 2.26 -6.20
CA GLY A 171 -12.57 0.95 -6.87
C GLY A 171 -11.63 -0.12 -6.28
N LEU A 172 -10.84 0.19 -5.24
CA LEU A 172 -9.97 -0.78 -4.56
C LEU A 172 -10.62 -1.49 -3.35
N SER A 173 -11.74 -0.99 -2.84
CA SER A 173 -12.34 -1.46 -1.58
C SER A 173 -12.61 -2.97 -1.57
N ALA A 174 -13.06 -3.53 -2.69
CA ALA A 174 -13.40 -4.94 -2.81
C ALA A 174 -12.18 -5.86 -2.62
N ILE A 175 -11.10 -5.63 -3.38
CA ILE A 175 -9.87 -6.41 -3.27
C ILE A 175 -9.15 -6.12 -1.95
N ASN A 176 -9.15 -4.86 -1.50
CA ASN A 176 -8.51 -4.49 -0.25
C ASN A 176 -9.18 -5.20 0.93
N THR A 177 -10.51 -5.20 1.01
CA THR A 177 -11.27 -5.94 2.03
C THR A 177 -10.95 -7.45 1.99
N ALA A 178 -10.84 -8.03 0.80
CA ALA A 178 -10.51 -9.45 0.66
C ALA A 178 -9.12 -9.77 1.23
N LEU A 179 -8.12 -8.94 0.93
CA LEU A 179 -6.75 -9.06 1.43
C LEU A 179 -6.68 -8.84 2.95
N VAL A 180 -7.37 -7.80 3.44
CA VAL A 180 -7.46 -7.43 4.87
C VAL A 180 -8.21 -8.48 5.70
N HIS A 181 -8.99 -9.36 5.08
CA HIS A 181 -9.61 -10.51 5.75
C HIS A 181 -8.96 -11.86 5.40
N HIS A 182 -7.91 -11.87 4.56
CA HIS A 182 -7.25 -13.09 4.15
C HIS A 182 -6.59 -13.76 5.36
N LYS A 183 -6.80 -15.07 5.55
CA LYS A 183 -6.36 -15.78 6.75
C LYS A 183 -4.93 -16.32 6.67
N GLU A 184 -4.43 -16.53 5.46
CA GLU A 184 -3.13 -17.14 5.21
C GLU A 184 -2.20 -16.11 4.56
N ARG A 185 -1.87 -15.07 5.33
CA ARG A 185 -0.97 -13.97 4.91
C ARG A 185 0.50 -14.28 5.13
N HIS A 186 0.77 -15.27 5.98
CA HIS A 186 2.10 -15.65 6.40
C HIS A 186 2.29 -17.13 6.11
N PHE A 187 3.48 -17.46 5.64
CA PHE A 187 3.91 -18.83 5.44
C PHE A 187 5.23 -19.05 6.16
N PHE A 188 5.20 -19.91 7.17
CA PHE A 188 6.39 -20.33 7.91
C PHE A 188 7.00 -21.54 7.19
N ARG A 189 8.21 -21.38 6.67
CA ARG A 189 8.94 -22.39 5.87
C ARG A 189 9.65 -23.45 6.71
N ASP A 190 9.08 -23.77 7.87
CA ASP A 190 9.69 -24.70 8.81
C ASP A 190 9.82 -26.09 8.19
N ASN A 191 10.96 -26.75 8.42
CA ASN A 191 11.29 -28.09 7.91
C ASN A 191 11.43 -28.21 6.38
N ALA A 192 11.75 -27.12 5.68
CA ALA A 192 11.99 -27.13 4.22
C ALA A 192 10.83 -27.78 3.45
N PRO A 193 9.63 -27.18 3.48
CA PRO A 193 8.45 -27.74 2.84
C PRO A 193 8.67 -27.91 1.33
N GLU A 194 8.08 -28.95 0.75
CA GLU A 194 8.12 -29.18 -0.70
C GLU A 194 7.23 -28.20 -1.46
N GLU A 195 6.25 -27.59 -0.78
CA GLU A 195 5.30 -26.65 -1.37
C GLU A 195 4.88 -25.53 -0.40
N ALA A 196 4.63 -24.34 -0.94
CA ALA A 196 3.89 -23.30 -0.24
C ALA A 196 2.38 -23.58 -0.27
N PRO A 197 1.63 -23.19 0.78
CA PRO A 197 0.18 -23.21 0.75
C PRO A 197 -0.34 -22.42 -0.45
N LYS A 198 -1.20 -23.03 -1.25
CA LYS A 198 -1.81 -22.37 -2.43
C LYS A 198 -2.46 -21.03 -2.08
N ARG A 199 -3.03 -20.91 -0.88
CA ARG A 199 -3.65 -19.69 -0.37
C ARG A 199 -2.66 -18.61 0.10
N TYR A 200 -1.43 -19.00 0.44
CA TYR A 200 -0.36 -18.02 0.61
C TYR A 200 0.04 -17.43 -0.75
N VAL A 201 0.20 -18.28 -1.76
CA VAL A 201 0.52 -17.84 -3.13
C VAL A 201 -0.57 -16.92 -3.68
N GLU A 202 -1.86 -17.28 -3.55
CA GLU A 202 -2.96 -16.42 -4.01
C GLU A 202 -2.95 -15.04 -3.32
N TYR A 203 -2.59 -14.99 -2.03
CA TYR A 203 -2.50 -13.75 -1.26
C TYR A 203 -1.41 -12.83 -1.80
N VAL A 204 -0.20 -13.36 -2.02
CA VAL A 204 0.92 -12.60 -2.59
C VAL A 204 0.55 -12.05 -3.96
N LEU A 205 -0.01 -12.88 -4.86
CA LEU A 205 -0.42 -12.43 -6.19
C LEU A 205 -1.50 -11.34 -6.13
N ALA A 206 -2.50 -11.50 -5.25
CA ALA A 206 -3.57 -10.52 -5.08
C ALA A 206 -3.07 -9.19 -4.49
N CYS A 207 -2.06 -9.23 -3.61
CA CYS A 207 -1.36 -8.04 -3.12
C CYS A 207 -0.71 -7.26 -4.28
N TRP A 208 0.02 -7.95 -5.16
CA TRP A 208 0.59 -7.35 -6.36
C TRP A 208 -0.46 -6.86 -7.35
N TRP A 209 -1.58 -7.57 -7.50
CA TRP A 209 -2.70 -7.12 -8.33
C TRP A 209 -3.30 -5.80 -7.81
N ARG A 210 -3.53 -5.68 -6.50
CA ARG A 210 -3.99 -4.41 -5.90
C ARG A 210 -3.01 -3.26 -6.19
N ALA A 211 -1.70 -3.48 -6.02
CA ALA A 211 -0.69 -2.47 -6.31
C ALA A 211 -0.72 -2.07 -7.80
N LEU A 212 -0.84 -3.04 -8.71
CA LEU A 212 -0.96 -2.79 -10.15
C LEU A 212 -2.18 -1.90 -10.46
N LEU A 213 -3.35 -2.22 -9.90
CA LEU A 213 -4.57 -1.43 -10.13
C LEU A 213 -4.40 0.03 -9.70
N PHE A 214 -3.76 0.25 -8.55
CA PHE A 214 -3.46 1.60 -8.07
C PHE A 214 -2.46 2.33 -9.00
N HIS A 215 -1.34 1.70 -9.33
CA HIS A 215 -0.32 2.30 -10.19
C HIS A 215 -0.85 2.61 -11.59
N ARG A 216 -1.73 1.76 -12.15
CA ARG A 216 -2.39 2.04 -13.44
C ARG A 216 -3.34 3.24 -13.35
N ALA A 217 -4.05 3.41 -12.24
CA ALA A 217 -4.89 4.59 -12.03
C ALA A 217 -4.05 5.87 -11.96
N VAL A 218 -2.88 5.82 -11.30
CA VAL A 218 -1.93 6.95 -11.30
C VAL A 218 -1.36 7.20 -12.70
N GLU A 219 -0.87 6.17 -13.40
CA GLU A 219 -0.36 6.29 -14.77
C GLU A 219 -1.41 6.93 -15.69
N LYS A 220 -2.65 6.44 -15.61
CA LYS A 220 -3.78 6.94 -16.40
C LYS A 220 -4.04 8.42 -16.11
N ILE A 221 -4.17 8.82 -14.84
CA ILE A 221 -4.50 10.21 -14.52
C ILE A 221 -3.35 11.16 -14.84
N CYS A 222 -2.09 10.78 -14.61
CA CYS A 222 -0.93 11.56 -15.01
C CYS A 222 -0.88 11.76 -16.54
N ARG A 223 -1.28 10.76 -17.33
CA ARG A 223 -1.35 10.86 -18.79
C ARG A 223 -2.51 11.71 -19.27
N GLU A 224 -3.69 11.55 -18.68
CA GLU A 224 -4.91 12.27 -19.08
C GLU A 224 -4.89 13.73 -18.62
N ARG A 225 -4.26 14.00 -17.47
CA ARG A 225 -4.20 15.31 -16.81
C ARG A 225 -2.81 15.52 -16.20
N PRO A 226 -1.79 15.84 -17.02
CA PRO A 226 -0.44 16.08 -16.52
C PRO A 226 -0.41 17.19 -15.47
N LEU A 227 0.43 17.02 -14.46
CA LEU A 227 0.63 18.06 -13.44
C LEU A 227 1.38 19.26 -14.02
N PRO A 228 1.21 20.46 -13.44
CA PRO A 228 1.99 21.64 -13.81
C PRO A 228 3.49 21.34 -13.79
N ASN A 229 4.24 21.92 -14.72
CA ASN A 229 5.70 21.76 -14.86
C ASN A 229 6.20 20.31 -15.01
N ASN A 230 5.33 19.34 -15.32
CA ASN A 230 5.68 17.92 -15.44
C ASN A 230 6.36 17.37 -14.18
N VAL A 231 5.85 17.77 -13.01
CA VAL A 231 6.34 17.27 -11.72
C VAL A 231 6.21 15.74 -11.69
N PRO A 232 7.30 15.00 -11.39
CA PRO A 232 7.26 13.55 -11.28
C PRO A 232 6.39 13.11 -10.10
N VAL A 233 5.67 12.02 -10.30
CA VAL A 233 4.84 11.39 -9.28
C VAL A 233 5.44 10.04 -8.92
N LEU A 234 6.09 9.95 -7.76
CA LEU A 234 6.58 8.70 -7.20
C LEU A 234 5.42 8.00 -6.48
N THR A 235 5.01 6.84 -6.99
CA THR A 235 3.89 6.07 -6.48
C THR A 235 4.37 4.83 -5.74
N GLY A 236 3.78 4.53 -4.58
CA GLY A 236 4.02 3.28 -3.88
C GLY A 236 2.95 2.88 -2.86
N MET A 237 3.40 2.16 -1.83
CA MET A 237 2.54 1.53 -0.80
C MET A 237 3.15 1.81 0.58
N VAL A 238 2.33 2.17 1.57
CA VAL A 238 2.79 2.42 2.95
C VAL A 238 2.13 1.43 3.89
N ASP A 239 2.93 0.78 4.74
CA ASP A 239 2.51 -0.27 5.68
C ASP A 239 1.68 -1.39 5.04
N MET A 240 1.93 -1.64 3.75
CA MET A 240 1.21 -2.59 2.92
C MET A 240 2.18 -3.33 2.00
N LYS A 241 1.99 -4.64 1.84
CA LYS A 241 2.71 -5.43 0.83
C LYS A 241 1.98 -5.44 -0.52
N PRO A 242 2.70 -5.49 -1.65
CA PRO A 242 4.16 -5.46 -1.79
C PRO A 242 4.73 -4.03 -1.65
N ASP A 243 6.04 -3.92 -1.53
CA ASP A 243 6.76 -2.64 -1.57
C ASP A 243 6.94 -2.19 -3.03
N ALA A 244 5.83 -2.05 -3.76
CA ALA A 244 5.84 -1.66 -5.17
C ALA A 244 6.11 -0.15 -5.31
N VAL A 245 7.04 0.22 -6.21
CA VAL A 245 7.42 1.61 -6.46
C VAL A 245 7.51 1.87 -7.97
N SER A 246 6.99 3.01 -8.43
CA SER A 246 7.12 3.46 -9.82
C SER A 246 7.12 4.99 -9.90
N VAL A 247 7.73 5.56 -10.93
CA VAL A 247 7.63 6.99 -11.24
C VAL A 247 6.68 7.18 -12.42
N HIS A 248 5.79 8.17 -12.33
CA HIS A 248 4.80 8.52 -13.35
C HIS A 248 4.86 10.01 -13.70
N GLY A 249 4.23 10.39 -14.82
CA GLY A 249 4.07 11.79 -15.21
C GLY A 249 5.33 12.47 -15.77
N VAL A 250 6.42 11.73 -15.98
CA VAL A 250 7.63 12.25 -16.61
C VAL A 250 7.42 12.34 -18.12
N LEU A 251 7.55 13.55 -18.69
CA LEU A 251 7.56 13.77 -20.14
C LEU A 251 9.00 13.92 -20.63
N GLU A 252 9.29 13.40 -21.83
CA GLU A 252 10.60 13.58 -22.47
C GLU A 252 10.87 15.08 -22.72
N GLY A 253 11.87 15.64 -22.03
CA GLY A 253 12.28 17.04 -22.16
C GLY A 253 12.89 17.60 -20.87
N GLN A 254 13.51 18.79 -20.95
CA GLN A 254 13.93 19.51 -19.74
C GLN A 254 12.67 19.91 -18.96
N ARG A 255 12.53 19.42 -17.71
CA ARG A 255 11.54 19.95 -16.77
C ARG A 255 11.72 21.47 -16.73
N PRO A 256 10.65 22.27 -16.94
CA PRO A 256 10.75 23.71 -16.82
C PRO A 256 11.41 24.04 -15.49
N ALA A 257 12.48 24.85 -15.52
CA ALA A 257 13.09 25.32 -14.29
C ALA A 257 11.96 25.94 -13.43
N PRO A 258 11.88 25.61 -12.14
CA PRO A 258 10.86 26.18 -11.27
C PRO A 258 10.89 27.69 -11.44
N ARG A 259 9.71 28.29 -11.65
CA ARG A 259 9.59 29.72 -11.92
C ARG A 259 10.10 30.42 -10.67
N GLN A 260 11.33 30.95 -10.72
CA GLN A 260 11.81 31.87 -9.70
C GLN A 260 10.80 33.01 -9.68
N VAL A 261 10.09 33.14 -8.56
CA VAL A 261 9.24 34.30 -8.32
C VAL A 261 10.18 35.49 -8.45
N GLU A 262 10.04 36.26 -9.53
CA GLU A 262 10.83 37.47 -9.73
C GLU A 262 10.69 38.30 -8.46
N GLU A 263 11.82 38.61 -7.82
CA GLU A 263 11.86 39.39 -6.58
C GLU A 263 10.91 40.58 -6.70
N ALA A 264 9.80 40.51 -5.97
CA ALA A 264 8.93 41.67 -5.83
C ALA A 264 9.79 42.84 -5.34
N PRO A 265 9.62 44.06 -5.89
CA PRO A 265 10.51 45.18 -5.63
C PRO A 265 10.70 45.39 -4.13
N GLN A 266 11.97 45.46 -3.72
CA GLN A 266 12.54 45.62 -2.37
C GLN A 266 11.78 46.57 -1.43
N MET A 267 10.61 46.15 -0.96
CA MET A 267 9.82 46.84 0.07
C MET A 267 9.36 45.88 1.19
N ALA A 268 9.77 44.61 1.14
CA ALA A 268 9.45 43.58 2.12
C ALA A 268 10.60 43.24 3.10
N GLU A 269 11.64 44.08 3.22
CA GLU A 269 12.73 43.92 4.20
C GLU A 269 12.31 44.22 5.67
N LEU A 270 11.03 44.07 6.03
CA LEU A 270 10.54 44.34 7.40
C LEU A 270 9.86 43.16 8.09
N LEU A 271 9.92 41.95 7.53
CA LEU A 271 9.48 40.76 8.26
C LEU A 271 10.68 39.85 8.54
N PRO A 272 11.02 39.57 9.82
CA PRO A 272 12.12 38.68 10.15
C PRO A 272 11.78 37.27 9.65
N ALA A 273 12.81 36.58 9.12
CA ALA A 273 12.80 35.21 8.59
C ALA A 273 12.45 34.10 9.62
N SER A 274 11.72 34.45 10.68
CA SER A 274 11.38 33.59 11.82
C SER A 274 9.89 33.27 11.92
N MET A 275 9.12 33.38 10.83
CA MET A 275 7.68 33.08 10.83
C MET A 275 7.28 31.81 10.06
N ILE A 276 8.22 31.09 9.45
CA ILE A 276 7.97 29.70 9.07
C ILE A 276 8.26 28.86 10.30
N THR A 277 7.22 28.47 11.01
CA THR A 277 7.33 27.55 12.15
C THR A 277 7.61 26.15 11.61
N ARG A 278 8.86 25.91 11.18
CA ARG A 278 9.36 24.56 10.92
C ARG A 278 9.21 23.78 12.22
N ARG A 279 8.42 22.72 12.20
CA ARG A 279 8.24 21.86 13.37
C ARG A 279 9.53 21.09 13.57
N GLU A 280 10.25 21.36 14.66
CA GLU A 280 11.36 20.50 15.07
C GLU A 280 10.80 19.09 15.31
N VAL A 281 11.44 18.10 14.69
CA VAL A 281 11.14 16.69 14.92
C VAL A 281 11.45 16.39 16.39
N GLU A 282 10.43 16.28 17.24
CA GLU A 282 10.60 15.67 18.55
C GLU A 282 10.97 14.20 18.31
N GLU A 283 12.19 13.82 18.70
CA GLU A 283 12.60 12.41 18.80
C GLU A 283 11.50 11.63 19.52
N ILE A 284 10.78 10.78 18.79
CA ILE A 284 9.82 9.85 19.36
C ILE A 284 10.64 8.90 20.23
N LYS A 285 10.64 9.16 21.55
CA LYS A 285 11.17 8.20 22.53
C LYS A 285 10.48 6.87 22.28
N GLU A 286 11.29 5.84 22.04
CA GLU A 286 10.83 4.46 21.89
C GLU A 286 9.74 4.14 22.93
N PRO A 287 8.66 3.46 22.53
CA PRO A 287 7.63 3.07 23.47
C PRO A 287 8.26 2.20 24.58
N PRO A 288 7.88 2.42 25.85
CA PRO A 288 8.52 1.77 26.98
C PRO A 288 8.46 0.26 26.83
N SER A 289 9.60 -0.39 27.03
CA SER A 289 9.72 -1.83 26.91
C SER A 289 8.79 -2.56 27.89
N GLY A 290 8.41 -3.80 27.57
CA GLY A 290 7.61 -4.63 28.47
C GLY A 290 8.26 -4.88 29.85
N ALA A 291 9.54 -4.55 30.03
CA ALA A 291 10.21 -4.56 31.34
C ALA A 291 9.89 -3.29 32.16
N ASP A 292 9.76 -2.13 31.51
CA ASP A 292 9.45 -0.85 32.17
C ASP A 292 8.00 -0.79 32.67
N LEU A 293 7.07 -1.40 31.93
CA LEU A 293 5.68 -1.57 32.35
C LEU A 293 5.57 -2.46 33.60
N ARG A 294 6.34 -3.55 33.67
CA ARG A 294 6.36 -4.46 34.83
C ARG A 294 6.95 -3.81 36.07
N LYS A 295 7.98 -2.95 35.90
CA LYS A 295 8.58 -2.20 37.00
C LYS A 295 7.65 -1.12 37.56
N ARG A 296 6.82 -0.50 36.71
CA ARG A 296 5.78 0.46 37.12
C ARG A 296 4.61 -0.22 37.85
N LEU A 297 4.17 -1.39 37.39
CA LEU A 297 3.13 -2.18 38.05
C LEU A 297 3.55 -2.70 39.43
N ALA A 298 4.85 -2.99 39.63
CA ALA A 298 5.38 -3.43 40.92
C ALA A 298 5.58 -2.29 41.95
N GLN A 299 5.45 -1.02 41.54
CA GLN A 299 5.64 0.14 42.42
C GLN A 299 4.32 0.81 42.84
N SER A 300 3.18 0.29 42.38
CA SER A 300 1.85 0.71 42.80
C SER A 300 1.24 -0.32 43.75
N GLU A 301 1.20 -0.03 45.05
CA GLU A 301 0.40 -0.74 46.07
C GLU A 301 -0.58 0.26 46.74
N PRO A 302 -1.67 -0.19 47.41
CA PRO A 302 -2.20 -1.55 47.55
C PRO A 302 -3.64 -1.72 47.01
N GLU A 303 -4.03 -2.97 46.77
CA GLU A 303 -5.40 -3.38 46.41
C GLU A 303 -6.43 -2.96 47.48
N PRO A 304 -7.63 -2.48 47.09
CA PRO A 304 -8.73 -2.31 48.04
C PRO A 304 -9.28 -3.67 48.50
N GLU A 305 -9.40 -3.85 49.82
CA GLU A 305 -9.98 -5.05 50.43
C GLU A 305 -11.39 -5.37 49.86
N PRO A 306 -11.72 -6.65 49.65
CA PRO A 306 -13.04 -7.03 49.18
C PRO A 306 -14.10 -6.82 50.28
N GLU A 307 -15.11 -6.00 49.98
CA GLU A 307 -16.29 -5.83 50.84
C GLU A 307 -17.00 -7.17 51.10
N LYS A 308 -17.09 -7.55 52.38
CA LYS A 308 -17.82 -8.75 52.82
C LYS A 308 -19.31 -8.59 52.56
N LYS A 309 -19.83 -9.23 51.51
CA LYS A 309 -21.28 -9.38 51.28
C LYS A 309 -21.91 -10.22 52.40
N GLY A 310 -22.65 -9.56 53.28
CA GLY A 310 -23.35 -10.17 54.41
C GLY A 310 -24.43 -11.18 53.98
N LEU A 311 -24.63 -12.20 54.82
CA LEU A 311 -25.52 -13.35 54.62
C LEU A 311 -26.98 -13.00 54.27
N MET A 312 -27.44 -11.78 54.56
CA MET A 312 -28.81 -11.32 54.30
C MET A 312 -29.08 -10.94 52.83
N ALA A 313 -28.05 -10.66 52.03
CA ALA A 313 -28.22 -10.32 50.61
C ALA A 313 -28.58 -11.54 49.73
N ARG A 314 -28.52 -12.77 50.28
CA ARG A 314 -28.86 -14.01 49.57
C ARG A 314 -30.29 -14.52 49.79
N LEU A 315 -31.08 -13.87 50.66
CA LEU A 315 -32.42 -14.37 51.02
C LEU A 315 -33.60 -13.58 50.44
N PHE A 316 -33.41 -12.40 49.84
CA PHE A 316 -34.55 -11.56 49.40
C PHE A 316 -34.41 -10.83 48.04
N GLY A 317 -33.48 -11.24 47.18
CA GLY A 317 -33.33 -10.63 45.84
C GLY A 317 -34.05 -11.40 44.74
N ARG A 318 -35.39 -11.41 44.75
CA ARG A 318 -36.23 -11.91 43.65
C ARG A 318 -37.32 -10.88 43.37
N ASN A 319 -37.17 -10.16 42.26
CA ASN A 319 -38.22 -9.60 41.40
C ASN A 319 -37.54 -9.11 40.12
#